data_AF-A0A5C6URF4-F1
#
_entry.id   AF-A0A5C6URF4-F1
#
_cell.length_a   1.000
_cell.length_b   1.000
_cell.length_c   1.000
_cell.angle_alpha   90.00
_cell.angle_beta   90.00
_cell.angle_gamma   90.00
#
_symmetry.space_group_name_H-M   'P 1'
#
loop_
_entity.id
_entity.type
_entity.pdbx_description
1 polymer ?
#
loop_
_entity_poly.entity_id
_entity_poly.type
_entity_poly.pdbx_seq_one_letter_code
_entity_poly.pdbx_strand_id
1 'polypeptide(L)'
;MSDDRRQSRGSKYTREQRGPRRSQRDAKDAASYKADLEKFFTAGGKTPERFEKLAKGLAPREGSAEAEYLEAVDTLRKAGGLPDLVKAINDFVAAGHPWPDDEEVLIKALDHPRERTLHGVLDHLIDLQARKGIKRGVAIKARLGTLKVVSDDPGLLKKVDALEALL
;
A
#
# COMPACT_ATOMS: atom_id res chain seq x y z
N MET A 1 43.57 -63.12 45.98
CA MET A 1 43.36 -61.82 45.31
C MET A 1 42.64 -62.14 43.99
N SER A 2 41.31 -62.26 44.04
CA SER A 2 40.31 -61.20 43.75
C SER A 2 40.16 -61.04 42.22
N ASP A 3 39.15 -61.68 41.61
CA ASP A 3 37.83 -61.10 41.26
C ASP A 3 37.92 -59.87 40.34
N ASP A 4 37.38 -59.95 39.12
CA ASP A 4 36.08 -59.33 38.81
C ASP A 4 35.62 -59.58 37.36
N ARG A 5 34.33 -59.89 37.21
CA ARG A 5 33.59 -59.91 35.93
C ARG A 5 33.15 -58.48 35.61
N ARG A 6 33.13 -58.08 34.33
CA ARG A 6 32.11 -57.13 33.83
C ARG A 6 31.91 -57.19 32.31
N GLN A 7 30.67 -57.48 31.94
CA GLN A 7 30.08 -57.32 30.61
C GLN A 7 30.10 -55.85 30.17
N SER A 8 30.14 -55.57 28.86
CA SER A 8 29.29 -54.52 28.28
C SER A 8 29.15 -54.64 26.76
N ARG A 9 27.89 -54.54 26.32
CA ARG A 9 27.38 -54.47 24.95
C ARG A 9 27.72 -53.12 24.31
N GLY A 10 27.85 -53.06 22.98
CA GLY A 10 28.01 -51.77 22.30
C GLY A 10 28.00 -51.79 20.77
N SER A 11 26.94 -52.32 20.16
CA SER A 11 26.54 -51.95 18.79
C SER A 11 26.27 -50.45 18.74
N LYS A 12 27.08 -49.63 18.03
CA LYS A 12 26.79 -48.21 17.77
C LYS A 12 27.47 -47.64 16.51
N TYR A 13 26.67 -47.57 15.45
CA TYR A 13 26.52 -46.45 14.51
C TYR A 13 27.57 -46.18 13.42
N THR A 14 27.21 -46.66 12.23
CA THR A 14 27.33 -45.97 10.94
C THR A 14 26.92 -44.50 11.08
N ARG A 15 27.89 -43.60 11.11
CA ARG A 15 27.68 -42.15 11.20
C ARG A 15 27.20 -41.62 9.85
N GLU A 16 25.88 -41.58 9.71
CA GLU A 16 25.09 -40.52 9.07
C GLU A 16 25.81 -39.68 7.99
N GLN A 17 25.81 -40.17 6.75
CA GLN A 17 25.57 -39.30 5.60
C GLN A 17 24.05 -39.14 5.43
N ARG A 18 23.47 -38.16 6.12
CA ARG A 18 22.14 -37.64 5.78
C ARG A 18 22.29 -36.17 5.43
N GLY A 19 22.66 -35.92 4.18
CA GLY A 19 22.29 -34.66 3.54
C GLY A 19 20.77 -34.48 3.62
N PRO A 20 20.27 -33.23 3.66
CA PRO A 20 18.85 -32.98 3.78
C PRO A 20 18.15 -33.54 2.54
N ARG A 21 17.44 -34.66 2.72
CA ARG A 21 16.47 -35.15 1.75
C ARG A 21 15.33 -34.14 1.70
N ARG A 22 15.49 -33.08 0.90
CA ARG A 22 14.37 -32.27 0.40
C ARG A 22 13.39 -33.27 -0.20
N SER A 23 12.22 -33.40 0.41
CA SER A 23 11.29 -34.43 0.03
C SER A 23 10.77 -34.11 -1.37
N GLN A 24 10.51 -35.12 -2.20
CA GLN A 24 9.91 -34.91 -3.52
C GLN A 24 8.53 -34.20 -3.44
N ARG A 25 7.89 -34.16 -2.25
CA ARG A 25 6.69 -33.35 -2.00
C ARG A 25 7.00 -31.86 -2.02
N ASP A 26 8.06 -31.42 -1.35
CA ASP A 26 8.45 -30.01 -1.30
C ASP A 26 8.76 -29.44 -2.70
N ALA A 27 9.35 -30.26 -3.57
CA ALA A 27 9.65 -29.88 -4.95
C ALA A 27 8.39 -29.76 -5.83
N LYS A 28 7.39 -30.63 -5.61
CA LYS A 28 6.10 -30.56 -6.31
C LYS A 28 5.25 -29.38 -5.85
N ASP A 29 5.30 -29.05 -4.57
CA ASP A 29 4.60 -27.90 -4.00
C ASP A 29 5.23 -26.57 -4.46
N ALA A 30 6.56 -26.49 -4.58
CA ALA A 30 7.22 -25.33 -5.16
C ALA A 30 6.92 -25.15 -6.67
N ALA A 31 6.81 -26.26 -7.41
CA ALA A 31 6.48 -26.23 -8.84
C ALA A 31 5.03 -25.78 -9.09
N SER A 32 4.08 -26.26 -8.28
CA SER A 32 2.68 -25.80 -8.35
C SER A 32 2.54 -24.34 -7.91
N TYR A 33 3.34 -23.91 -6.92
CA TYR A 33 3.41 -22.52 -6.50
C TYR A 33 3.84 -21.59 -7.64
N LYS A 34 4.94 -21.95 -8.32
CA LYS A 34 5.47 -21.19 -9.46
C LYS A 34 4.50 -21.16 -10.64
N ALA A 35 3.86 -22.29 -10.95
CA ALA A 35 2.92 -22.38 -12.06
C ALA A 35 1.72 -21.44 -11.89
N ASP A 36 1.15 -21.30 -10.68
CA ASP A 36 0.03 -20.37 -10.52
C ASP A 36 0.44 -18.91 -10.29
N LEU A 37 1.71 -18.63 -9.96
CA LEU A 37 2.26 -17.27 -10.10
C LEU A 37 2.37 -16.89 -11.57
N GLU A 38 2.94 -17.75 -12.41
CA GLU A 38 3.06 -17.48 -13.85
C GLU A 38 1.69 -17.24 -14.48
N LYS A 39 0.68 -18.06 -14.16
CA LYS A 39 -0.70 -17.84 -14.63
C LYS A 39 -1.30 -16.51 -14.16
N PHE A 40 -1.00 -16.08 -12.94
CA PHE A 40 -1.50 -14.81 -12.40
C PHE A 40 -0.93 -13.61 -13.16
N PHE A 41 0.34 -13.68 -13.59
CA PHE A 41 1.01 -12.57 -14.27
C PHE A 41 0.93 -12.60 -15.81
N THR A 42 0.81 -13.77 -16.44
CA THR A 42 0.80 -13.88 -17.91
C THR A 42 -0.58 -14.03 -18.54
N ALA A 43 -1.57 -14.57 -17.83
CA ALA A 43 -2.83 -14.97 -18.47
C ALA A 43 -4.05 -14.06 -18.19
N GLY A 44 -3.94 -13.06 -17.29
CA GLY A 44 -5.11 -12.28 -16.85
C GLY A 44 -6.26 -13.15 -16.31
N GLY A 45 -5.95 -14.39 -15.92
CA GLY A 45 -6.92 -15.42 -15.53
C GLY A 45 -7.28 -15.34 -14.05
N LYS A 46 -8.42 -15.97 -13.70
CA LYS A 46 -8.97 -16.01 -12.35
C LYS A 46 -7.90 -16.33 -11.29
N THR A 47 -7.87 -15.53 -10.24
CA THR A 47 -6.99 -15.68 -9.07
C THR A 47 -7.13 -17.09 -8.48
N PRO A 48 -6.05 -17.88 -8.39
CA PRO A 48 -6.11 -19.20 -7.75
C PRO A 48 -6.59 -19.09 -6.29
N GLU A 49 -7.44 -20.01 -5.83
CA GLU A 49 -8.08 -19.97 -4.50
C GLU A 49 -7.11 -19.78 -3.32
N ARG A 50 -5.87 -20.26 -3.45
CA ARG A 50 -4.83 -20.09 -2.42
C ARG A 50 -4.42 -18.62 -2.23
N PHE A 51 -4.43 -17.84 -3.31
CA PHE A 51 -4.15 -16.40 -3.26
C PHE A 51 -5.36 -15.61 -2.77
N GLU A 52 -6.58 -16.06 -3.07
CA GLU A 52 -7.79 -15.48 -2.47
C GLU A 52 -7.84 -15.68 -0.95
N LYS A 53 -7.44 -16.86 -0.45
CA LYS A 53 -7.34 -17.13 0.99
C LYS A 53 -6.26 -16.27 1.67
N LEU A 54 -5.11 -16.08 1.02
CA LEU A 54 -4.06 -15.18 1.50
C LEU A 54 -4.53 -13.71 1.48
N ALA A 55 -5.20 -13.27 0.42
CA ALA A 55 -5.77 -11.93 0.32
C ALA A 55 -6.82 -11.67 1.41
N LYS A 56 -7.68 -12.66 1.70
CA LYS A 56 -8.63 -12.59 2.82
C LYS A 56 -7.95 -12.55 4.20
N GLY A 57 -6.79 -13.18 4.35
CA GLY A 57 -5.99 -13.11 5.58
C GLY A 57 -5.17 -11.84 5.73
N LEU A 58 -4.91 -11.14 4.63
CA LEU A 58 -4.21 -9.84 4.56
C LEU A 58 -5.17 -8.64 4.58
N ALA A 59 -6.48 -8.88 4.39
CA ALA A 59 -7.47 -7.83 4.52
C ALA A 59 -7.46 -7.28 5.96
N PRO A 60 -7.41 -5.95 6.13
CA PRO A 60 -7.45 -5.37 7.47
C PRO A 60 -8.74 -5.79 8.16
N ARG A 61 -8.63 -6.09 9.45
CA ARG A 61 -9.77 -6.51 10.25
C ARG A 61 -10.82 -5.40 10.22
N GLU A 62 -12.08 -5.77 10.04
CA GLU A 62 -13.21 -4.85 10.10
C GLU A 62 -13.18 -4.09 11.44
N GLY A 63 -13.27 -2.76 11.40
CA GLY A 63 -13.12 -1.88 12.58
C GLY A 63 -11.68 -1.61 13.02
N SER A 64 -10.67 -1.99 12.24
CA SER A 64 -9.30 -1.51 12.44
C SER A 64 -9.11 -0.13 11.80
N ALA A 65 -8.20 0.68 12.35
CA ALA A 65 -7.86 1.99 11.80
C ALA A 65 -7.41 1.93 10.33
N GLU A 66 -6.83 0.82 9.90
CA GLU A 66 -6.45 0.59 8.50
C GLU A 66 -7.68 0.34 7.60
N ALA A 67 -8.66 -0.44 8.08
CA ALA A 67 -9.92 -0.63 7.36
C ALA A 67 -10.70 0.69 7.21
N GLU A 68 -10.81 1.46 8.30
CA GLU A 68 -11.44 2.78 8.30
C GLU A 68 -10.76 3.74 7.33
N TYR A 69 -9.42 3.77 7.34
CA TYR A 69 -8.65 4.57 6.39
C TYR A 69 -8.93 4.18 4.93
N LEU A 70 -8.92 2.89 4.61
CA LEU A 70 -9.17 2.42 3.25
C LEU A 70 -10.61 2.73 2.79
N GLU A 71 -11.59 2.60 3.68
CA GLU A 71 -12.98 2.96 3.41
C GLU A 71 -13.13 4.48 3.17
N ALA A 72 -12.44 5.31 3.97
CA ALA A 72 -12.44 6.75 3.82
C ALA A 72 -11.78 7.17 2.48
N VAL A 73 -10.67 6.53 2.09
CA VAL A 73 -10.03 6.76 0.78
C VAL A 73 -10.95 6.33 -0.37
N ASP A 74 -11.64 5.19 -0.25
CA ASP A 74 -12.58 4.72 -1.26
C ASP A 74 -13.79 5.67 -1.41
N THR A 75 -14.25 6.23 -0.29
CA THR A 75 -15.29 7.26 -0.27
C THR A 75 -14.84 8.52 -1.02
N LEU A 76 -13.61 8.98 -0.81
CA LEU A 76 -13.04 10.11 -1.57
C LEU A 76 -12.97 9.83 -3.08
N ARG A 77 -12.65 8.60 -3.49
CA ARG A 77 -12.62 8.24 -4.92
C ARG A 77 -13.99 8.29 -5.55
N LYS A 78 -14.99 7.73 -4.86
CA LYS A 78 -16.37 7.56 -5.32
C LYS A 78 -17.22 8.82 -5.20
N ALA A 79 -16.79 9.80 -4.41
CA ALA A 79 -17.51 11.05 -4.23
C ALA A 79 -17.79 11.71 -5.58
N GLY A 80 -19.09 11.87 -5.89
CA GLY A 80 -19.57 12.42 -7.15
C GLY A 80 -20.04 13.86 -6.97
N GLY A 81 -19.56 14.77 -7.81
CA GLY A 81 -19.93 16.18 -7.72
C GLY A 81 -19.27 16.90 -6.53
N LEU A 82 -19.24 18.24 -6.60
CA LEU A 82 -18.51 19.06 -5.65
C LEU A 82 -19.06 19.00 -4.21
N PRO A 83 -20.39 19.03 -3.95
CA PRO A 83 -20.91 19.00 -2.58
C PRO A 83 -20.52 17.72 -1.82
N ASP A 84 -20.68 16.55 -2.46
CA ASP A 84 -20.36 15.26 -1.84
C ASP A 84 -18.86 15.10 -1.63
N LEU A 85 -18.04 15.58 -2.58
CA LEU A 85 -16.59 15.60 -2.45
C LEU A 85 -16.14 16.47 -1.27
N VAL A 86 -16.68 17.67 -1.12
CA VAL A 86 -16.36 18.56 0.01
C VAL A 86 -16.74 17.92 1.33
N LYS A 87 -17.90 17.27 1.40
CA LYS A 87 -18.30 16.53 2.59
C LYS A 87 -17.31 15.39 2.90
N ALA A 88 -17.03 14.54 1.92
CA ALA A 88 -16.11 13.41 2.08
C ALA A 88 -14.71 13.86 2.53
N ILE A 89 -14.20 14.97 1.99
CA ILE A 89 -12.91 15.55 2.39
C ILE A 89 -12.95 16.06 3.83
N ASN A 90 -14.01 16.77 4.23
CA ASN A 90 -14.13 17.26 5.60
C ASN A 90 -14.21 16.10 6.60
N ASP A 91 -14.96 15.06 6.28
CA ASP A 91 -15.07 13.85 7.11
C ASP A 91 -13.70 13.14 7.21
N PHE A 92 -12.97 13.01 6.09
CA PHE A 92 -11.63 12.43 6.04
C PHE A 92 -10.62 13.19 6.91
N VAL A 93 -10.61 14.53 6.81
CA VAL A 93 -9.72 15.39 7.59
C VAL A 93 -10.12 15.39 9.07
N ALA A 94 -11.42 15.37 9.39
CA ALA A 94 -11.92 15.32 10.76
C ALA A 94 -11.57 14.00 11.46
N ALA A 95 -11.54 12.88 10.71
CA ALA A 95 -11.06 11.59 11.20
C ALA A 95 -9.53 11.56 11.46
N GLY A 96 -8.80 12.61 11.08
CA GLY A 96 -7.36 12.71 11.31
C GLY A 96 -6.53 11.79 10.41
N HIS A 97 -7.10 11.31 9.30
CA HIS A 97 -6.38 10.47 8.36
C HIS A 97 -5.30 11.26 7.60
N PRO A 98 -4.12 10.67 7.36
CA PRO A 98 -3.13 11.26 6.48
C PRO A 98 -3.63 11.23 5.03
N TRP A 99 -3.22 12.20 4.20
CA TRP A 99 -3.57 12.18 2.78
C TRP A 99 -3.02 10.92 2.08
N PRO A 100 -3.80 10.28 1.19
CA PRO A 100 -3.32 9.14 0.43
C PRO A 100 -2.40 9.59 -0.71
N ASP A 101 -1.38 8.77 -1.02
CA ASP A 101 -0.53 8.90 -2.22
C ASP A 101 -1.31 8.55 -3.52
N ASP A 102 -2.59 8.94 -3.62
CA ASP A 102 -3.46 8.71 -4.77
C ASP A 102 -3.68 10.02 -5.53
N GLU A 103 -3.01 10.16 -6.67
CA GLU A 103 -3.04 11.39 -7.47
C GLU A 103 -4.46 11.79 -7.90
N GLU A 104 -5.37 10.84 -8.15
CA GLU A 104 -6.74 11.18 -8.54
C GLU A 104 -7.50 11.83 -7.39
N VAL A 105 -7.35 11.28 -6.17
CA VAL A 105 -7.94 11.84 -4.97
C VAL A 105 -7.36 13.22 -4.67
N LEU A 106 -6.04 13.38 -4.77
CA LEU A 106 -5.36 14.66 -4.51
C LEU A 106 -5.77 15.74 -5.51
N ILE A 107 -5.89 15.40 -6.80
CA ILE A 107 -6.38 16.33 -7.84
C ILE A 107 -7.80 16.80 -7.51
N LYS A 108 -8.70 15.88 -7.14
CA LYS A 108 -10.07 16.23 -6.72
C LYS A 108 -10.04 17.12 -5.48
N ALA A 109 -9.16 16.83 -4.53
CA ALA A 109 -9.05 17.60 -3.29
C ALA A 109 -8.59 19.06 -3.50
N LEU A 110 -7.92 19.38 -4.62
CA LEU A 110 -7.58 20.76 -4.99
C LEU A 110 -8.81 21.62 -5.34
N ASP A 111 -9.97 21.00 -5.61
CA ASP A 111 -11.23 21.72 -5.86
C ASP A 111 -11.95 22.11 -4.53
N HIS A 112 -11.34 21.85 -3.37
CA HIS A 112 -11.93 22.13 -2.06
C HIS A 112 -11.94 23.65 -1.72
N PRO A 113 -13.05 24.21 -1.20
CA PRO A 113 -13.17 25.66 -0.99
C PRO A 113 -12.41 26.19 0.23
N ARG A 114 -12.03 25.33 1.19
CA ARG A 114 -11.29 25.77 2.38
C ARG A 114 -9.78 25.74 2.14
N GLU A 115 -9.14 26.90 2.25
CA GLU A 115 -7.69 27.08 2.09
C GLU A 115 -6.88 26.20 3.05
N ARG A 116 -7.31 26.06 4.31
CA ARG A 116 -6.63 25.17 5.28
C ARG A 116 -6.50 23.73 4.78
N THR A 117 -7.53 23.23 4.10
CA THR A 117 -7.51 21.88 3.50
C THR A 117 -6.54 21.87 2.31
N LEU A 118 -6.59 22.89 1.46
CA LEU A 118 -5.71 23.03 0.30
C LEU A 118 -4.23 23.09 0.70
N HIS A 119 -3.87 23.76 1.80
CA HIS A 119 -2.52 23.72 2.36
C HIS A 119 -2.03 22.30 2.62
N GLY A 120 -2.86 21.49 3.28
CA GLY A 120 -2.53 20.10 3.58
C GLY A 120 -2.36 19.25 2.31
N VAL A 121 -3.22 19.46 1.31
CA VAL A 121 -3.13 18.75 0.02
C VAL A 121 -1.86 19.16 -0.74
N LEU A 122 -1.55 20.46 -0.80
CA LEU A 122 -0.37 20.98 -1.49
C LEU A 122 0.93 20.51 -0.84
N ASP A 123 0.99 20.52 0.50
CA ASP A 123 2.16 19.98 1.23
C ASP A 123 2.37 18.50 0.92
N HIS A 124 1.29 17.73 0.88
CA HIS A 124 1.38 16.32 0.52
C HIS A 124 1.78 16.10 -0.94
N LEU A 125 1.30 16.93 -1.88
CA LEU A 125 1.70 16.85 -3.29
C LEU A 125 3.17 17.21 -3.51
N ILE A 126 3.70 18.21 -2.80
CA ILE A 126 5.12 18.58 -2.85
C ILE A 126 5.98 17.41 -2.35
N ASP A 127 5.61 16.83 -1.22
CA ASP A 127 6.28 15.66 -0.66
C ASP A 127 6.18 14.43 -1.59
N LEU A 128 5.02 14.18 -2.19
CA LEU A 128 4.82 13.10 -3.15
C LEU A 128 5.69 13.27 -4.40
N GLN A 129 5.79 14.49 -4.93
CA GLN A 129 6.67 14.81 -6.05
C GLN A 129 8.14 14.52 -5.73
N ALA A 130 8.58 14.90 -4.53
CA ALA A 130 9.95 14.64 -4.09
C ALA A 130 10.25 13.14 -3.88
N ARG A 131 9.29 12.39 -3.33
CA ARG A 131 9.47 10.96 -2.99
C ARG A 131 9.37 10.02 -4.19
N LYS A 132 8.37 10.23 -5.07
CA LYS A 132 7.98 9.25 -6.10
C LYS A 132 7.84 9.85 -7.50
N GLY A 133 7.73 11.17 -7.60
CA GLY A 133 7.34 11.86 -8.83
C GLY A 133 5.85 11.67 -9.16
N ILE A 134 5.27 12.71 -9.72
CA ILE A 134 3.85 12.81 -10.09
C ILE A 134 3.70 12.49 -11.58
N LYS A 135 2.77 11.59 -11.90
CA LYS A 135 2.49 11.18 -13.28
C LYS A 135 1.50 12.12 -13.97
N ARG A 136 0.55 12.69 -13.23
CA ARG A 136 -0.54 13.53 -13.75
C ARG A 136 -0.26 15.03 -13.59
N GLY A 137 0.98 15.46 -13.81
CA GLY A 137 1.42 16.85 -13.61
C GLY A 137 0.59 17.88 -14.38
N VAL A 138 0.13 17.56 -15.60
CA VAL A 138 -0.72 18.47 -16.40
C VAL A 138 -2.05 18.77 -15.72
N ALA A 139 -2.71 17.75 -15.17
CA ALA A 139 -4.00 17.93 -14.50
C ALA A 139 -3.86 18.73 -13.21
N ILE A 140 -2.75 18.52 -12.48
CA ILE A 140 -2.43 19.30 -11.29
C ILE A 140 -2.14 20.75 -11.66
N LYS A 141 -1.27 21.01 -12.65
CA LYS A 141 -0.98 22.38 -13.13
C LYS A 141 -2.24 23.15 -13.53
N ALA A 142 -3.20 22.50 -14.18
CA ALA A 142 -4.48 23.13 -14.53
C ALA A 142 -5.24 23.61 -13.29
N ARG A 143 -5.29 22.80 -12.22
CA ARG A 143 -5.92 23.17 -10.94
C ARG A 143 -5.14 24.24 -10.17
N LEU A 144 -3.81 24.15 -10.18
CA LEU A 144 -2.94 25.18 -9.61
C LEU A 144 -3.17 26.55 -10.27
N GLY A 145 -3.33 26.58 -11.59
CA GLY A 145 -3.68 27.80 -12.33
C GLY A 145 -5.01 28.41 -11.85
N THR A 146 -6.02 27.58 -11.59
CA THR A 146 -7.28 28.06 -10.99
C THR A 146 -7.04 28.63 -9.59
N LEU A 147 -6.29 27.94 -8.72
CA LEU A 147 -6.00 28.39 -7.37
C LEU A 147 -5.28 29.75 -7.33
N LYS A 148 -4.37 30.01 -8.27
CA LYS A 148 -3.70 31.31 -8.40
C LYS A 148 -4.63 32.47 -8.69
N VAL A 149 -5.75 32.20 -9.38
CA VAL A 149 -6.72 33.23 -9.78
C VAL A 149 -7.74 33.47 -8.66
N VAL A 150 -8.07 32.43 -7.88
CA VAL A 150 -9.19 32.49 -6.91
C VAL A 150 -8.77 32.64 -5.46
N SER A 151 -7.50 32.41 -5.10
CA SER A 151 -7.02 32.53 -3.72
C SER A 151 -6.16 33.76 -3.54
N ASP A 152 -6.44 34.49 -2.45
CA ASP A 152 -5.66 35.65 -2.02
C ASP A 152 -4.65 35.30 -0.91
N ASP A 153 -4.62 34.05 -0.43
CA ASP A 153 -3.72 33.65 0.66
C ASP A 153 -2.27 33.54 0.18
N PRO A 154 -1.36 34.42 0.64
CA PRO A 154 0.03 34.40 0.22
C PRO A 154 0.76 33.10 0.61
N GLY A 155 0.32 32.44 1.69
CA GLY A 155 0.90 31.18 2.12
C GLY A 155 0.59 30.06 1.12
N LEU A 156 -0.67 30.00 0.69
CA LEU A 156 -1.15 29.02 -0.29
C LEU A 156 -0.48 29.25 -1.65
N LEU A 157 -0.44 30.51 -2.12
CA LEU A 157 0.19 30.86 -3.39
C LEU A 157 1.68 30.46 -3.45
N LYS A 158 2.43 30.65 -2.35
CA LYS A 158 3.82 30.17 -2.27
C LYS A 158 3.95 28.66 -2.45
N LYS A 159 3.03 27.87 -1.89
CA LYS A 159 3.03 26.41 -2.05
C LYS A 159 2.63 26.01 -3.47
N VAL A 160 1.69 26.74 -4.07
CA VAL A 160 1.30 26.56 -5.46
C VAL A 160 2.50 26.80 -6.39
N ASP A 161 3.23 27.91 -6.21
CA ASP A 161 4.43 28.23 -6.98
C ASP A 161 5.54 27.19 -6.79
N ALA A 162 5.76 26.75 -5.54
CA ALA A 162 6.74 25.72 -5.23
C ALA A 162 6.42 24.40 -5.92
N LEU A 163 5.16 23.95 -5.89
CA LEU A 163 4.74 22.72 -6.56
C LEU A 163 4.84 22.85 -8.08
N GLU A 164 4.46 24.00 -8.66
CA GLU A 164 4.54 24.22 -10.10
C GLU A 164 5.98 24.21 -10.62
N ALA A 165 6.93 24.73 -9.84
CA ALA A 165 8.36 24.69 -10.19
C ALA A 165 8.96 23.28 -10.16
N LEU A 166 8.35 22.34 -9.41
CA LEU A 166 8.79 20.96 -9.29
C LEU A 166 8.17 20.01 -10.34
N LEU A 167 7.03 20.41 -10.93
CA LEU A 167 6.27 19.67 -11.94
C LEU A 167 6.69 20.00 -13.36
#